data_AF-A0A3B9IQX9-F1
#
_entry.id   AF-A0A3B9IQX9-F1
#
_cell.length_a   1.000
_cell.length_b   1.000
_cell.length_c   1.000
_cell.angle_alpha   90.00
_cell.angle_beta   90.00
_cell.angle_gamma   90.00
#
_symmetry.space_group_name_H-M   'P 1'
#
loop_
_entity.id
_entity.type
_entity.pdbx_description
1 polymer ?
#
loop_
_entity_poly.entity_id
_entity_poly.type
_entity_poly.pdbx_seq_one_letter_code
_entity_poly.pdbx_strand_id
1 'polypeptide(L)' 'MPPPLAADMVPYGDGTPATVEQMTHDVTVFLTWLAEPKMEERKQTGIKVILFLIALTIVFYVAKRRIWARIH' A
#
# COMPACT_ATOMS: atom_id res chain seq x y z
N MET A 1 -16.05 22.62 14.38
CA MET A 1 -16.67 22.27 13.10
C MET A 1 -17.98 21.58 13.41
N PRO A 2 -19.14 22.05 12.90
CA PRO A 2 -20.41 21.33 13.07
C PRO A 2 -20.33 19.94 12.41
N PRO A 3 -21.15 18.95 12.82
CA PRO A 3 -21.16 17.62 12.22
C PRO A 3 -21.40 17.71 10.70
N PRO A 4 -20.46 17.23 9.86
CA PRO A 4 -20.54 17.42 8.41
C PRO A 4 -21.40 16.37 7.70
N LEU A 5 -21.69 15.23 8.34
CA LEU A 5 -22.40 14.09 7.73
C LEU A 5 -23.64 13.72 8.55
N ALA A 6 -24.69 13.30 7.85
CA ALA A 6 -25.90 12.70 8.38
C ALA A 6 -26.28 11.49 7.53
N ALA A 7 -27.03 10.53 8.07
CA ALA A 7 -27.45 9.35 7.31
C ALA A 7 -28.24 9.73 6.05
N ASP A 8 -28.01 8.98 4.97
CA ASP A 8 -28.68 9.11 3.67
C ASP A 8 -28.54 10.48 3.00
N MET A 9 -27.49 11.24 3.38
CA MET A 9 -27.22 12.58 2.84
C MET A 9 -26.84 12.57 1.35
N VAL A 10 -26.24 11.48 0.87
CA VAL A 10 -25.79 11.34 -0.52
C VAL A 10 -26.29 10.02 -1.12
N PRO A 11 -27.03 10.04 -2.24
CA PRO A 11 -27.40 8.81 -2.93
C PRO A 11 -26.20 8.26 -3.71
N TYR A 12 -25.78 7.04 -3.39
CA TYR A 12 -24.79 6.33 -4.19
C TYR A 12 -25.44 5.69 -5.43
N GLY A 13 -24.82 5.86 -6.60
CA GLY A 13 -25.37 5.38 -7.88
C GLY A 13 -25.39 3.86 -8.05
N ASP A 14 -24.69 3.13 -7.19
CA ASP A 14 -24.64 1.66 -7.15
C ASP A 14 -25.61 1.05 -6.12
N GLY A 15 -26.35 1.89 -5.38
CA GLY A 15 -27.29 1.44 -4.34
C GLY A 15 -26.62 1.14 -2.99
N THR A 16 -25.35 1.47 -2.79
CA THR A 16 -24.69 1.36 -1.48
C THR A 16 -25.43 2.19 -0.42
N PRO A 17 -25.70 1.66 0.80
CA PRO A 17 -26.32 2.43 1.86
C PRO A 17 -25.44 3.59 2.33
N ALA A 18 -26.01 4.79 2.41
CA ALA A 18 -25.30 6.00 2.83
C ALA A 18 -25.34 6.21 4.34
N THR A 19 -24.83 5.22 5.08
CA THR A 19 -24.61 5.38 6.53
C THR A 19 -23.46 6.35 6.78
N VAL A 20 -23.47 7.00 7.96
CA VAL A 20 -22.41 7.95 8.34
C VAL A 20 -21.05 7.26 8.37
N GLU A 21 -21.00 6.02 8.83
CA GLU A 21 -19.78 5.20 8.87
C GLU A 21 -19.24 4.93 7.46
N GLN A 22 -20.11 4.55 6.52
CA GLN A 22 -19.74 4.28 5.13
C GLN A 22 -19.21 5.55 4.44
N MET A 23 -19.95 6.66 4.55
CA MET A 23 -19.52 7.94 3.98
C MET A 23 -18.20 8.43 4.57
N THR A 24 -17.99 8.23 5.88
CA THR A 24 -16.73 8.60 6.56
C THR A 24 -15.56 7.78 6.03
N HIS A 25 -15.77 6.47 5.87
CA HIS A 25 -14.77 5.58 5.29
C HIS A 25 -14.41 6.01 3.86
N ASP A 26 -15.42 6.23 3.02
CA ASP A 26 -15.21 6.54 1.60
C ASP A 26 -14.51 7.88 1.39
N VAL A 27 -14.89 8.92 2.14
CA VAL A 27 -14.18 10.22 2.11
C VAL A 27 -12.74 10.05 2.59
N THR A 28 -12.50 9.24 3.62
CA THR A 28 -11.13 9.01 4.13
C THR A 28 -10.28 8.27 3.10
N VAL A 29 -10.84 7.26 2.42
CA VAL A 29 -10.16 6.55 1.33
C VAL A 29 -9.87 7.50 0.16
N PHE A 30 -10.84 8.33 -0.21
CA PHE A 30 -10.65 9.33 -1.26
C PHE A 30 -9.56 10.36 -0.91
N LEU A 31 -9.55 10.89 0.30
CA LEU A 31 -8.51 11.81 0.78
C LEU A 31 -7.14 11.13 0.84
N THR A 32 -7.08 9.85 1.23
CA THR A 32 -5.84 9.06 1.23
C THR A 32 -5.31 8.88 -0.19
N TRP A 33 -6.20 8.59 -1.14
CA TRP A 33 -5.84 8.51 -2.56
C TRP A 33 -5.35 9.85 -3.11
N LEU A 34 -5.99 10.97 -2.73
CA LEU A 34 -5.51 12.31 -3.11
C LEU A 34 -4.14 12.64 -2.53
N ALA A 35 -3.88 12.24 -1.29
CA ALA A 35 -2.56 12.40 -0.67
C ALA A 35 -1.50 11.53 -1.36
N GLU A 36 -1.88 10.36 -1.86
CA GLU A 36 -0.98 9.38 -2.48
C GLU A 36 -1.53 8.76 -3.78
N PRO A 37 -1.63 9.53 -4.88
CA PRO A 37 -2.21 9.03 -6.13
C PRO A 37 -1.34 7.95 -6.80
N LYS A 38 -0.07 7.87 -6.40
CA LYS A 38 0.94 6.93 -6.91
C LYS A 38 1.17 5.73 -5.99
N MET A 39 0.32 5.52 -4.98
CA MET A 39 0.48 4.44 -4.00
C MET A 39 0.63 3.07 -4.68
N GLU A 40 -0.18 2.79 -5.69
CA GLU A 40 -0.20 1.50 -6.37
C GLU A 40 1.09 1.28 -7.20
N GLU A 41 1.51 2.28 -7.96
CA GLU A 41 2.78 2.24 -8.72
C GLU A 41 3.99 2.05 -7.78
N ARG A 42 3.98 2.73 -6.63
CA ARG A 42 5.00 2.58 -5.59
C ARG A 42 5.01 1.16 -5.01
N LYS A 43 3.84 0.60 -4.69
CA LYS A 43 3.73 -0.78 -4.16
C LYS A 43 4.23 -1.80 -5.18
N GLN A 44 3.82 -1.67 -6.44
CA GLN A 44 4.27 -2.56 -7.52
C GLN A 44 5.80 -2.49 -7.72
N THR A 45 6.36 -1.29 -7.69
CA THR A 45 7.82 -1.10 -7.77
C THR A 45 8.52 -1.70 -6.55
N GLY A 46 7.98 -1.46 -5.35
CA GLY A 46 8.50 -2.01 -4.10
C GLY A 46 8.58 -3.54 -4.11
N ILE A 47 7.55 -4.22 -4.61
CA ILE A 47 7.55 -5.69 -4.72
C ILE A 47 8.69 -6.17 -5.64
N LYS A 48 8.87 -5.53 -6.81
CA LYS A 48 9.96 -5.88 -7.74
C LYS A 48 11.34 -5.68 -7.09
N VAL A 49 11.52 -4.58 -6.36
CA VAL A 49 12.78 -4.28 -5.65
C VAL A 49 13.04 -5.30 -4.55
N ILE A 50 12.04 -5.68 -3.75
CA ILE A 50 12.20 -6.69 -2.69
C ILE A 50 12.63 -8.04 -3.29
N LEU A 51 12.00 -8.49 -4.37
CA LEU A 51 12.37 -9.73 -5.05
C LEU A 51 13.82 -9.69 -5.57
N PHE A 52 14.22 -8.57 -6.17
CA PHE A 52 15.60 -8.36 -6.62
C PHE A 52 16.59 -8.42 -5.44
N LEU A 53 16.29 -7.76 -4.32
CA LEU A 53 17.16 -7.74 -3.14
C LEU A 53 17.29 -9.13 -2.50
N ILE A 54 16.24 -9.95 -2.50
CA ILE A 54 16.31 -11.34 -2.03
C ILE A 54 17.28 -12.13 -2.92
N ALA A 55 17.13 -12.05 -4.24
CA ALA A 55 18.02 -12.74 -5.17
C ALA A 55 19.48 -12.27 -5.01
N LEU A 56 19.71 -10.96 -4.93
CA LEU A 56 21.03 -10.37 -4.72
C LEU A 56 21.65 -10.84 -3.40
N THR A 57 20.86 -10.90 -2.33
CA THR A 57 21.30 -11.38 -1.01
C THR A 57 21.77 -12.83 -1.09
N ILE A 58 21.05 -13.70 -1.82
CA ILE A 58 21.47 -15.09 -2.02
C ILE A 58 22.81 -15.15 -2.75
N VAL A 59 22.97 -14.37 -3.84
CA VAL A 59 24.23 -14.33 -4.60
C VAL A 59 25.40 -13.88 -3.73
N PHE A 60 25.24 -12.78 -3.00
CA PHE A 60 26.27 -12.28 -2.09
C PHE A 60 26.56 -13.24 -0.94
N TYR A 61 25.55 -13.92 -0.41
CA TYR A 61 25.74 -14.90 0.64
C TYR A 61 26.57 -16.10 0.16
N VAL A 62 26.28 -16.62 -1.04
CA VAL A 62 27.06 -17.70 -1.66
C VAL A 62 28.49 -17.23 -1.95
N ALA A 63 28.65 -16.04 -2.52
CA ALA A 63 29.97 -15.45 -2.79
C ALA A 63 30.78 -15.30 -1.49
N LYS A 64 30.18 -14.75 -0.44
CA LYS A 64 30.78 -14.65 0.90
C LYS A 64 31.20 -16.03 1.41
N ARG A 65 30.33 -17.03 1.36
CA ARG A 65 30.67 -18.39 1.79
C ARG A 65 31.85 -18.97 1.01
N ARG A 66 31.91 -18.78 -0.31
CA ARG A 66 33.00 -19.30 -1.16
C ARG A 66 34.34 -18.61 -0.91
N ILE A 67 34.37 -17.27 -0.82
CA ILE A 67 35.60 -16.51 -0.62
C ILE A 67 36.23 -16.83 0.75
N TRP A 68 35.39 -16.91 1.78
CA TRP A 68 35.84 -17.10 3.15
C TRP A 68 36.04 -18.58 3.54
N ALA A 69 35.69 -19.52 2.67
CA ALA A 69 35.89 -20.96 2.89
C ALA A 69 37.36 -21.39 2.95
N ARG A 70 38.31 -20.52 2.60
CA ARG A 70 39.76 -20.80 2.67
C ARG A 70 40.42 -20.27 3.94
N ILE A 71 39.71 -19.44 4.70
CA ILE A 71 40.23 -18.73 5.88
C ILE A 71 39.68 -19.34 7.18
N HIS A 72 38.66 -20.19 7.08
CA HIS A 72 38.23 -21.14 8.12
C HIS A 72 38.53 -22.55 7.65
#